data_AF-V5C2P1-F1
#
_entry.id   AF-V5C2P1-F1
#
_cell.length_a   1.000
_cell.length_b   1.000
_cell.length_c   1.000
_cell.angle_alpha   90.00
_cell.angle_beta   90.00
_cell.angle_gamma   90.00
#
_symmetry.space_group_name_H-M   'P 1'
#
loop_
_entity.id
_entity.type
_entity.pdbx_description
1 polymer ?
#
loop_
_entity_poly.entity_id
_entity_poly.type
_entity_poly.pdbx_seq_one_letter_code
_entity_poly.pdbx_strand_id
1 'polypeptide(L)'
;MPGIDDMGVENDTQGICGFTSTLYAVYMNQPQLRQKLGDALGNDETVRSLRMMAEIKTFLQMMKADGNNAVLDEITELTSSFDGYDTWTVDSYIDKINQLGVDNKETDEIIIDDFSIAMPPDSTMEYMRTAWGLKPFLTDDVLPGDVILGLTRTGAPINRWKNLAHYVYQSADGTIYSWGGQFTDLDDVNTKRNRDYSVIYRIMVNA
;
A
#
# COMPACT_ATOMS: atom_id res chain seq x y z
N MET A 1 8.55 -14.05 -5.75
CA MET A 1 7.95 -13.46 -6.97
C MET A 1 8.84 -12.28 -7.38
N PRO A 2 9.79 -12.45 -8.32
CA PRO A 2 10.77 -11.40 -8.65
C PRO A 2 10.08 -10.06 -8.97
N GLY A 3 10.59 -8.95 -8.42
CA GLY A 3 10.00 -7.60 -8.53
C GLY A 3 8.86 -7.31 -7.53
N ILE A 4 7.93 -8.26 -7.33
CA ILE A 4 6.84 -8.12 -6.34
C ILE A 4 7.35 -8.29 -4.91
N ASP A 5 8.25 -9.25 -4.69
CA ASP A 5 8.90 -9.41 -3.39
C ASP A 5 9.75 -8.17 -3.08
N ASP A 6 10.48 -7.65 -4.06
CA ASP A 6 11.34 -6.47 -3.88
C ASP A 6 10.54 -5.19 -3.61
N MET A 7 9.39 -5.00 -4.28
CA MET A 7 8.41 -3.96 -3.93
C MET A 7 7.87 -4.15 -2.51
N GLY A 8 7.69 -5.40 -2.09
CA GLY A 8 7.36 -5.72 -0.71
C GLY A 8 8.42 -5.21 0.26
N VAL A 9 9.71 -5.33 -0.05
CA VAL A 9 10.80 -4.83 0.80
C VAL A 9 10.71 -3.31 0.94
N GLU A 10 10.40 -2.57 -0.13
CA GLU A 10 10.20 -1.11 -0.07
C GLU A 10 9.07 -0.70 0.87
N ASN A 11 8.02 -1.50 1.00
CA ASN A 11 6.97 -1.26 1.99
C ASN A 11 7.49 -1.23 3.44
N ASP A 12 8.61 -1.90 3.72
CA ASP A 12 9.19 -1.89 5.06
C ASP A 12 9.78 -0.52 5.45
N THR A 13 10.25 0.23 4.45
CA THR A 13 10.92 1.51 4.64
C THR A 13 10.02 2.69 4.31
N GLN A 14 9.04 2.51 3.42
CA GLN A 14 8.26 3.59 2.82
C GLN A 14 6.78 3.59 3.22
N GLY A 15 6.30 2.69 4.09
CA GLY A 15 4.94 2.80 4.64
C GLY A 15 3.77 2.75 3.64
N ILE A 16 3.96 2.22 2.43
CA ILE A 16 2.98 2.17 1.32
C ILE A 16 2.05 0.94 1.35
N CYS A 17 1.74 0.43 2.54
CA CYS A 17 1.27 -0.94 2.73
C CYS A 17 -0.09 -1.28 2.09
N GLY A 18 -0.99 -0.30 1.95
CA GLY A 18 -2.27 -0.48 1.25
C GLY A 18 -2.10 -0.74 -0.25
N PHE A 19 -1.16 -0.02 -0.89
CA PHE A 19 -0.82 -0.22 -2.30
C PHE A 19 -0.14 -1.57 -2.51
N THR A 20 0.88 -1.89 -1.71
CA THR A 20 1.62 -3.15 -1.88
C THR A 20 0.76 -4.37 -1.59
N SER A 21 -0.09 -4.33 -0.57
CA SER A 21 -1.04 -5.42 -0.28
C SER A 21 -2.02 -5.63 -1.43
N THR A 22 -2.48 -4.53 -2.05
CA THR A 22 -3.32 -4.62 -3.26
C THR A 22 -2.56 -5.23 -4.44
N LEU A 23 -1.30 -4.85 -4.65
CA LEU A 23 -0.49 -5.40 -5.73
C LEU A 23 -0.16 -6.88 -5.53
N TYR A 24 0.06 -7.34 -4.29
CA TYR A 24 0.11 -8.78 -3.99
C TYR A 24 -1.21 -9.46 -4.35
N ALA A 25 -2.35 -8.88 -3.96
CA ALA A 25 -3.65 -9.43 -4.27
C ALA A 25 -3.89 -9.56 -5.78
N VAL A 26 -3.56 -8.52 -6.55
CA VAL A 26 -3.65 -8.51 -8.03
C VAL A 26 -2.72 -9.56 -8.62
N TYR A 27 -1.46 -9.61 -8.18
CA TYR A 27 -0.51 -10.61 -8.67
C TYR A 27 -1.04 -12.02 -8.46
N MET A 28 -1.62 -12.31 -7.31
CA MET A 28 -2.16 -13.63 -7.00
C MET A 28 -3.44 -13.95 -7.78
N ASN A 29 -4.35 -12.99 -7.92
CA ASN A 29 -5.69 -13.19 -8.49
C ASN A 29 -5.80 -12.99 -10.00
N GLN A 30 -4.86 -12.28 -10.63
CA GLN A 30 -4.91 -11.96 -12.05
C GLN A 30 -3.68 -12.52 -12.79
N PRO A 31 -3.66 -13.82 -13.13
CA PRO A 31 -2.53 -14.48 -13.78
C PRO A 31 -2.02 -13.76 -15.03
N GLN A 32 -2.94 -13.15 -15.80
CA GLN A 32 -2.64 -12.38 -17.00
C GLN A 32 -1.83 -11.10 -16.75
N LEU A 33 -1.85 -10.58 -15.51
CA LEU A 33 -1.11 -9.36 -15.13
C LEU A 33 0.21 -9.66 -14.43
N ARG A 34 0.47 -10.90 -14.01
CA ARG A 34 1.69 -11.25 -13.25
C ARG A 34 2.98 -10.84 -13.93
N GLN A 35 3.12 -11.21 -15.21
CA GLN A 35 4.31 -10.88 -15.98
C GLN A 35 4.42 -9.36 -16.17
N LYS A 36 3.31 -8.69 -16.50
CA LYS A 36 3.28 -7.24 -16.68
C LYS A 36 3.66 -6.49 -15.40
N LEU A 37 3.19 -6.95 -14.23
CA LEU A 37 3.54 -6.38 -12.93
C LEU A 37 5.00 -6.63 -12.58
N GLY A 38 5.50 -7.85 -12.79
CA GLY A 38 6.91 -8.18 -12.55
C GLY A 38 7.85 -7.36 -13.44
N ASP A 39 7.57 -7.28 -14.74
CA ASP A 39 8.34 -6.49 -15.71
C ASP A 39 8.23 -4.99 -15.44
N ALA A 40 7.07 -4.53 -14.97
CA ALA A 40 6.88 -3.15 -14.59
C ALA A 40 7.73 -2.81 -13.36
N LEU A 41 7.64 -3.57 -12.27
CA LEU A 41 8.38 -3.24 -11.05
C LEU A 41 9.89 -3.40 -11.23
N GLY A 42 10.32 -4.45 -11.94
CA GLY A 42 11.73 -4.71 -12.18
C GLY A 42 12.55 -4.95 -10.90
N ASN A 43 13.86 -5.12 -11.07
CA ASN A 43 14.77 -5.45 -9.97
C ASN A 43 15.60 -4.24 -9.49
N ASP A 44 15.61 -3.15 -10.26
CA ASP A 44 16.31 -1.91 -9.90
C ASP A 44 15.49 -1.11 -8.90
N GLU A 45 16.07 -0.81 -7.74
CA GLU A 45 15.38 -0.17 -6.62
C GLU A 45 14.90 1.25 -6.96
N THR A 46 15.75 2.07 -7.57
CA THR A 46 15.40 3.43 -7.96
C THR A 46 14.26 3.43 -8.98
N VAL A 47 14.34 2.58 -10.00
CA VAL A 47 13.29 2.47 -11.02
C VAL A 47 11.99 1.96 -10.40
N ARG A 48 12.05 0.97 -9.51
CA ARG A 48 10.87 0.40 -8.86
C ARG A 48 10.18 1.42 -7.95
N SER A 49 10.94 2.14 -7.14
CA SER A 49 10.44 3.22 -6.28
C SER A 49 9.79 4.34 -7.11
N LEU A 50 10.43 4.79 -8.20
CA LEU A 50 9.82 5.78 -9.11
C LEU A 50 8.50 5.30 -9.70
N ARG A 51 8.39 4.01 -10.04
CA ARG A 51 7.15 3.43 -10.57
C ARG A 51 6.06 3.31 -9.52
N MET A 52 6.42 2.97 -8.28
CA MET A 52 5.49 3.00 -7.15
C MET A 52 4.97 4.42 -6.90
N MET A 53 5.85 5.41 -6.89
CA MET A 53 5.45 6.82 -6.76
C MET A 53 4.55 7.26 -7.93
N ALA A 54 4.86 6.86 -9.16
CA ALA A 54 4.04 7.15 -10.33
C ALA A 54 2.66 6.49 -10.25
N GLU A 55 2.57 5.24 -9.79
CA GLU A 55 1.31 4.52 -9.55
C GLU A 55 0.45 5.25 -8.52
N ILE A 56 1.02 5.57 -7.36
CA ILE A 56 0.35 6.29 -6.27
C ILE A 56 -0.14 7.65 -6.77
N LYS A 57 0.74 8.43 -7.42
CA LYS A 57 0.38 9.73 -7.98
C LYS A 57 -0.75 9.61 -9.00
N THR A 58 -0.73 8.59 -9.86
CA THR A 58 -1.78 8.38 -10.86
C THR A 58 -3.12 8.16 -10.18
N PHE A 59 -3.18 7.30 -9.17
CA PHE A 59 -4.39 7.08 -8.38
C PHE A 59 -4.89 8.38 -7.72
N LEU A 60 -4.01 9.13 -7.05
CA LEU A 60 -4.39 10.40 -6.42
C LEU A 60 -4.90 11.43 -7.44
N GLN A 61 -4.26 11.52 -8.61
CA GLN A 61 -4.70 12.41 -9.68
C GLN A 61 -6.04 11.99 -10.29
N MET A 62 -6.32 10.69 -10.41
CA MET A 62 -7.64 10.20 -10.82
C MET A 62 -8.71 10.60 -9.80
N MET A 63 -8.46 10.41 -8.51
CA MET A 63 -9.39 10.82 -7.45
C MET A 63 -9.67 12.33 -7.47
N LYS A 64 -8.63 13.16 -7.72
CA LYS A 64 -8.80 14.61 -7.91
C LYS A 64 -9.65 14.93 -9.14
N ALA A 65 -9.39 14.27 -10.27
CA ALA A 65 -10.09 14.51 -11.53
C ALA A 65 -11.58 14.14 -11.43
N ASP A 66 -11.89 13.06 -10.70
CA ASP A 66 -13.27 12.59 -10.48
C ASP A 66 -14.00 13.37 -9.37
N GLY A 67 -13.33 14.33 -8.73
CA GLY A 67 -13.91 15.12 -7.64
C GLY A 67 -14.14 14.32 -6.35
N ASN A 68 -13.43 13.20 -6.17
CA ASN A 68 -13.54 12.34 -5.00
C ASN A 68 -12.74 12.89 -3.81
N ASN A 69 -13.08 14.12 -3.40
CA ASN A 69 -12.38 14.84 -2.34
C ASN A 69 -12.43 14.11 -1.00
N ALA A 70 -13.52 13.38 -0.73
CA ALA A 70 -13.64 12.60 0.49
C ALA A 70 -12.49 11.58 0.63
N VAL A 71 -12.22 10.77 -0.41
CA VAL A 71 -11.10 9.81 -0.38
C VAL A 71 -9.76 10.52 -0.14
N LEU A 72 -9.54 11.67 -0.77
CA LEU A 72 -8.30 12.43 -0.62
C LEU A 72 -8.13 13.01 0.79
N ASP A 73 -9.20 13.56 1.37
CA ASP A 73 -9.21 14.11 2.72
C ASP A 73 -8.94 13.01 3.76
N GLU A 74 -9.51 11.82 3.57
CA GLU A 74 -9.28 10.68 4.46
C GLU A 74 -7.84 10.16 4.39
N ILE A 75 -7.25 10.12 3.19
CA ILE A 75 -5.83 9.77 3.01
C ILE A 75 -4.94 10.77 3.73
N THR A 76 -5.22 12.08 3.59
CA THR A 76 -4.50 13.13 4.32
C THR A 76 -4.65 12.97 5.83
N GLU A 77 -5.87 12.81 6.33
CA GLU A 77 -6.13 12.64 7.76
C GLU A 77 -5.41 11.43 8.35
N LEU A 78 -5.48 10.26 7.69
CA LEU A 78 -4.78 9.08 8.18
C LEU A 78 -3.27 9.26 8.13
N THR A 79 -2.71 9.76 7.02
CA THR A 79 -1.26 9.92 6.87
C THR A 79 -0.72 10.90 7.91
N SER A 80 -1.39 12.03 8.12
CA SER A 80 -1.01 13.03 9.13
C SER A 80 -1.19 12.56 10.57
N SER A 81 -1.81 11.40 10.82
CA SER A 81 -1.86 10.82 12.17
C SER A 81 -0.56 10.15 12.58
N PHE A 82 0.35 9.85 11.65
CA PHE A 82 1.65 9.23 11.94
C PHE A 82 2.69 10.28 12.32
N ASP A 83 3.54 9.95 13.29
CA ASP A 83 4.63 10.81 13.75
C ASP A 83 5.51 11.28 12.58
N GLY A 84 5.70 12.60 12.45
CA GLY A 84 6.51 13.21 11.39
C GLY A 84 5.73 13.61 10.13
N TYR A 85 4.42 13.33 10.07
CA TYR A 85 3.57 13.62 8.91
C TYR A 85 2.49 14.70 9.16
N ASP A 86 2.61 15.47 10.24
CA ASP A 86 1.60 16.46 10.68
C ASP A 86 1.21 17.50 9.61
N THR A 87 2.12 17.79 8.67
CA THR A 87 1.93 18.75 7.58
C THR A 87 1.70 18.09 6.22
N TRP A 88 1.63 16.75 6.18
CA TRP A 88 1.44 15.99 4.96
C TRP A 88 0.08 16.30 4.33
N THR A 89 0.05 16.50 3.02
CA THR A 89 -1.17 16.62 2.22
C THR A 89 -1.00 15.86 0.91
N VAL A 90 -2.12 15.45 0.29
CA VAL A 90 -2.10 14.87 -1.07
C VAL A 90 -1.39 15.81 -2.06
N ASP A 91 -1.60 17.10 -1.95
CA ASP A 91 -1.02 18.10 -2.87
C ASP A 91 0.48 18.22 -2.67
N SER A 92 0.95 18.36 -1.42
CA SER A 92 2.40 18.36 -1.13
C SER A 92 3.08 17.07 -1.56
N TYR A 93 2.38 15.94 -1.48
CA TYR A 93 2.89 14.65 -1.93
C TYR A 93 3.05 14.59 -3.46
N ILE A 94 2.02 15.01 -4.20
CA ILE A 94 2.07 15.07 -5.68
C ILE A 94 3.17 16.04 -6.14
N ASP A 95 3.32 17.19 -5.48
CA ASP A 95 4.33 18.19 -5.80
C ASP A 95 5.74 17.67 -5.58
N LYS A 96 5.97 16.94 -4.48
CA LYS A 96 7.25 16.24 -4.24
C LYS A 96 7.61 15.30 -5.40
N ILE A 97 6.66 14.51 -5.88
CA ILE A 97 6.88 13.60 -7.02
C ILE A 97 7.15 14.38 -8.31
N ASN A 98 6.46 15.50 -8.53
CA ASN A 98 6.69 16.37 -9.70
C ASN A 98 8.12 16.95 -9.69
N GLN A 99 8.62 17.36 -8.52
CA GLN A 99 9.95 17.96 -8.37
C GLN A 99 11.07 16.97 -8.66
N LEU A 100 10.92 15.69 -8.33
CA LEU A 100 11.89 14.65 -8.74
C LEU A 100 12.08 14.58 -10.27
N GLY A 101 11.05 14.89 -11.06
CA GLY A 101 11.21 14.93 -12.53
C GLY A 101 11.97 16.17 -13.05
N VAL A 102 12.12 17.20 -12.22
CA VAL A 102 12.72 18.49 -12.55
C VAL A 102 14.15 18.59 -12.02
N ASP A 103 14.36 18.28 -10.74
CA ASP A 103 15.64 18.47 -10.05
C ASP A 103 16.70 17.46 -10.51
N ASN A 104 16.29 16.25 -10.90
CA ASN A 104 17.17 15.21 -11.43
C ASN A 104 17.64 15.44 -12.87
N LYS A 105 17.41 16.64 -13.44
CA LYS A 105 18.03 17.04 -14.71
C LYS A 105 19.44 17.59 -14.52
N GLU A 106 19.81 18.00 -13.30
CA GLU A 106 21.11 18.62 -13.03
C GLU A 106 22.09 17.69 -12.29
N THR A 107 21.60 16.62 -11.66
CA THR A 107 22.40 15.58 -11.01
C THR A 107 22.08 14.22 -11.63
N ASP A 108 23.09 13.47 -12.06
CA ASP A 108 22.91 12.09 -12.59
C ASP A 108 22.43 11.08 -11.51
N GLU A 109 22.15 11.54 -10.29
CA GLU A 109 21.65 10.75 -9.17
C GLU A 109 20.24 11.18 -8.78
N ILE A 110 19.32 10.22 -8.80
CA ILE A 110 17.95 10.36 -8.28
C ILE A 110 17.96 9.88 -6.84
N ILE A 111 17.81 10.81 -5.89
CA ILE A 111 17.65 10.47 -4.47
C ILE A 111 16.15 10.37 -4.16
N ILE A 112 15.71 9.18 -3.79
CA ILE A 112 14.34 8.91 -3.35
C ILE A 112 14.38 8.74 -1.83
N ASP A 113 13.91 9.76 -1.12
CA ASP A 113 13.84 9.73 0.35
C ASP A 113 12.59 8.94 0.80
N ASP A 114 11.60 9.67 1.29
CA ASP A 114 10.37 9.17 1.87
C ASP A 114 9.18 9.44 0.94
N PHE A 115 8.51 8.39 0.48
CA PHE A 115 7.26 8.52 -0.27
C PHE A 115 6.09 7.82 0.41
N SER A 116 6.11 7.83 1.75
CA SER A 116 5.06 7.26 2.59
C SER A 116 3.71 7.91 2.41
N ILE A 117 2.69 7.04 2.45
CA ILE A 117 1.28 7.39 2.37
C ILE A 117 0.46 6.28 3.02
N ALA A 118 -0.42 6.66 3.95
CA ALA A 118 -1.31 5.73 4.62
C ALA A 118 -2.69 5.74 3.94
N MET A 119 -3.21 4.54 3.67
CA MET A 119 -4.49 4.36 2.97
C MET A 119 -5.60 3.92 3.95
N PRO A 120 -6.66 4.71 4.14
CA PRO A 120 -7.86 4.23 4.83
C PRO A 120 -8.44 2.96 4.18
N PRO A 121 -9.25 2.15 4.88
CA PRO A 121 -9.86 0.95 4.30
C PRO A 121 -10.66 1.25 3.04
N ASP A 122 -11.47 2.32 3.06
CA ASP A 122 -12.29 2.73 1.91
C ASP A 122 -11.43 3.21 0.74
N SER A 123 -10.35 3.94 1.01
CA SER A 123 -9.38 4.36 -0.01
C SER A 123 -8.63 3.17 -0.62
N THR A 124 -8.28 2.16 0.18
CA THR A 124 -7.66 0.91 -0.30
C THR A 124 -8.60 0.16 -1.23
N MET A 125 -9.89 0.06 -0.84
CA MET A 125 -10.92 -0.51 -1.70
C MET A 125 -11.14 0.29 -2.98
N GLU A 126 -11.05 1.62 -2.91
CA GLU A 126 -11.21 2.47 -4.08
C GLU A 126 -10.05 2.30 -5.07
N TYR A 127 -8.81 2.22 -4.58
CA TYR A 127 -7.64 1.89 -5.42
C TYR A 127 -7.82 0.54 -6.13
N MET A 128 -8.27 -0.49 -5.41
CA MET A 128 -8.60 -1.79 -5.98
C MET A 128 -9.65 -1.73 -7.10
N ARG A 129 -10.72 -0.95 -6.92
CA ARG A 129 -11.79 -0.80 -7.93
C ARG A 129 -11.29 -0.05 -9.16
N THR A 130 -10.66 1.10 -8.93
CA THR A 130 -10.36 2.08 -9.98
C THR A 130 -9.14 1.69 -10.81
N ALA A 131 -8.05 1.24 -10.16
CA ALA A 131 -6.83 0.87 -10.85
C ALA A 131 -6.87 -0.57 -11.39
N TRP A 132 -7.58 -1.48 -10.70
CA TRP A 132 -7.47 -2.92 -10.96
C TRP A 132 -8.79 -3.63 -11.28
N GLY A 133 -9.93 -2.93 -11.26
CA GLY A 133 -11.24 -3.49 -11.59
C GLY A 133 -11.75 -4.55 -10.61
N LEU A 134 -11.16 -4.65 -9.42
CA LEU A 134 -11.58 -5.57 -8.37
C LEU A 134 -12.87 -5.10 -7.70
N LYS A 135 -13.59 -6.00 -7.01
CA LYS A 135 -14.86 -5.69 -6.34
C LYS A 135 -14.79 -5.89 -4.82
N PRO A 136 -13.86 -5.19 -4.12
CA PRO A 136 -13.64 -5.43 -2.71
C PRO A 136 -14.82 -4.99 -1.84
N PHE A 137 -14.97 -5.67 -0.71
CA PHE A 137 -15.90 -5.29 0.34
C PHE A 137 -15.28 -5.51 1.73
N LEU A 138 -15.65 -4.64 2.66
CA LEU A 138 -15.24 -4.72 4.05
C LEU A 138 -16.16 -5.65 4.84
N THR A 139 -15.60 -6.47 5.72
CA THR A 139 -16.35 -7.34 6.63
C THR A 139 -15.65 -7.44 7.97
N ASP A 140 -16.41 -7.71 9.03
CA ASP A 140 -15.86 -8.09 10.33
C ASP A 140 -15.67 -9.62 10.44
N ASP A 141 -16.40 -10.39 9.64
CA ASP A 141 -16.39 -11.85 9.65
C ASP A 141 -15.14 -12.44 9.00
N VAL A 142 -14.71 -13.61 9.48
CA VAL A 142 -13.70 -14.42 8.81
C VAL A 142 -14.38 -15.21 7.69
N LEU A 143 -14.12 -14.83 6.45
CA LEU A 143 -14.66 -15.48 5.26
C LEU A 143 -13.55 -16.21 4.50
N PRO A 144 -13.88 -17.32 3.80
CA PRO A 144 -12.93 -17.98 2.93
C PRO A 144 -12.59 -17.10 1.72
N GLY A 145 -11.34 -17.15 1.28
CA GLY A 145 -10.86 -16.45 0.10
C GLY A 145 -9.72 -15.47 0.41
N ASP A 146 -9.34 -14.73 -0.62
CA ASP A 146 -8.30 -13.73 -0.56
C ASP A 146 -8.75 -12.48 0.20
N VAL A 147 -7.90 -11.96 1.09
CA VAL A 147 -8.24 -10.86 1.98
C VAL A 147 -7.05 -9.95 2.23
N ILE A 148 -7.28 -8.63 2.27
CA ILE A 148 -6.35 -7.68 2.87
C ILE A 148 -6.74 -7.47 4.32
N LEU A 149 -5.80 -7.74 5.23
CA LEU A 149 -5.97 -7.56 6.66
C LEU A 149 -5.42 -6.18 7.06
N GLY A 150 -6.28 -5.34 7.63
CA GLY A 150 -5.86 -4.12 8.32
C GLY A 150 -5.44 -4.46 9.74
N LEU A 151 -4.27 -4.00 10.15
CA LEU A 151 -3.62 -4.36 11.41
C LEU A 151 -3.41 -3.14 12.32
N THR A 152 -3.60 -3.34 13.62
CA THR A 152 -3.15 -2.42 14.68
C THR A 152 -2.07 -3.08 15.52
N ARG A 153 -1.32 -2.30 16.31
CA ARG A 153 -0.27 -2.77 17.21
C ARG A 153 -0.14 -1.88 18.44
N THR A 154 0.58 -2.33 19.47
CA THR A 154 0.87 -1.45 20.61
C THR A 154 1.69 -0.24 20.16
N GLY A 155 1.28 0.94 20.62
CA GLY A 155 1.89 2.21 20.22
C GLY A 155 1.58 2.64 18.78
N ALA A 156 0.58 2.01 18.12
CA ALA A 156 0.05 2.54 16.88
C ALA A 156 -0.51 3.96 17.08
N PRO A 157 -0.40 4.85 16.06
CA PRO A 157 -0.97 6.18 16.16
C PRO A 157 -2.47 6.14 16.42
N ILE A 158 -2.95 7.10 17.22
CA ILE A 158 -4.38 7.24 17.48
C ILE A 158 -5.03 7.82 16.23
N ASN A 159 -5.89 7.02 15.60
CA ASN A 159 -6.65 7.45 14.43
C ASN A 159 -8.05 6.82 14.45
N ARG A 160 -9.01 7.45 13.75
CA ARG A 160 -10.41 6.99 13.75
C ARG A 160 -10.61 5.62 13.10
N TRP A 161 -9.62 5.11 12.37
CA TRP A 161 -9.63 3.78 11.79
C TRP A 161 -9.10 2.72 12.76
N LYS A 162 -9.53 2.76 14.02
CA LYS A 162 -9.15 1.77 15.06
C LYS A 162 -7.63 1.66 15.23
N ASN A 163 -6.91 2.78 15.18
CA ASN A 163 -5.44 2.83 15.29
C ASN A 163 -4.76 1.96 14.22
N LEU A 164 -5.24 2.05 12.99
CA LEU A 164 -4.67 1.34 11.85
C LEU A 164 -3.18 1.69 11.70
N ALA A 165 -2.35 0.66 11.58
CA ALA A 165 -0.89 0.78 11.52
C ALA A 165 -0.27 0.11 10.30
N HIS A 166 -0.90 -0.93 9.74
CA HIS A 166 -0.34 -1.67 8.60
C HIS A 166 -1.42 -2.44 7.83
N TYR A 167 -1.12 -2.81 6.59
CA TYR A 167 -1.87 -3.80 5.82
C TYR A 167 -0.99 -4.95 5.39
N VAL A 168 -1.57 -6.14 5.36
CA VAL A 168 -0.98 -7.32 4.72
C VAL A 168 -2.01 -7.99 3.82
N TYR A 169 -1.55 -8.65 2.76
CA TYR A 169 -2.40 -9.52 1.96
C TYR A 169 -2.30 -10.94 2.48
N GLN A 170 -3.44 -11.60 2.70
CA GLN A 170 -3.55 -13.01 3.03
C GLN A 170 -4.26 -13.71 1.88
N SER A 171 -3.62 -14.74 1.33
CA SER A 171 -4.22 -15.53 0.26
C SER A 171 -5.23 -16.54 0.80
N ALA A 172 -6.06 -17.09 -0.11
CA ALA A 172 -7.10 -18.05 0.24
C ALA A 172 -6.60 -19.32 0.97
N ASP A 173 -5.32 -19.68 0.84
CA ASP A 173 -4.71 -20.80 1.57
C ASP A 173 -4.22 -20.45 2.98
N GLY A 174 -4.35 -19.17 3.39
CA GLY A 174 -3.93 -18.65 4.67
C GLY A 174 -2.56 -17.96 4.66
N THR A 175 -1.75 -18.13 3.62
CA THR A 175 -0.40 -17.52 3.50
C THR A 175 -0.50 -16.00 3.46
N ILE A 176 0.27 -15.33 4.31
CA ILE A 176 0.37 -13.86 4.38
C ILE A 176 1.60 -13.39 3.59
N TYR A 177 1.41 -12.35 2.77
CA TYR A 177 2.45 -11.69 1.98
C TYR A 177 2.61 -10.24 2.44
N SER A 178 3.83 -9.88 2.85
CA SER A 178 4.20 -8.52 3.26
C SER A 178 5.73 -8.42 3.37
N TRP A 179 6.29 -7.21 3.25
CA TRP A 179 7.74 -6.96 3.40
C TRP A 179 8.64 -7.81 2.49
N GLY A 180 8.13 -8.25 1.33
CA GLY A 180 8.85 -9.15 0.43
C GLY A 180 8.94 -10.59 0.89
N GLY A 181 8.30 -10.91 2.03
CA GLY A 181 8.30 -12.23 2.64
C GLY A 181 6.92 -12.90 2.61
N GLN A 182 6.95 -14.17 3.00
CA GLN A 182 5.77 -15.00 3.21
C GLN A 182 5.74 -15.47 4.65
N PHE A 183 4.54 -15.48 5.23
CA PHE A 183 4.29 -15.90 6.61
C PHE A 183 3.12 -16.88 6.62
N THR A 184 3.16 -17.86 7.52
CA THR A 184 2.12 -18.89 7.59
C THR A 184 0.82 -18.36 8.18
N ASP A 185 0.93 -17.38 9.08
CA ASP A 185 -0.19 -16.77 9.81
C ASP A 185 0.31 -15.47 10.50
N LEU A 186 -0.58 -14.84 11.29
CA LEU A 186 -0.25 -13.60 12.00
C LEU A 186 0.71 -13.82 13.17
N ASP A 187 0.73 -14.99 13.79
CA ASP A 187 1.67 -15.30 14.88
C ASP A 187 3.11 -15.42 14.34
N ASP A 188 3.26 -16.00 13.15
CA ASP A 188 4.52 -16.04 12.42
C ASP A 188 4.98 -14.65 11.99
N VAL A 189 4.06 -13.79 11.53
CA VAL A 189 4.35 -12.35 11.28
C VAL A 189 4.89 -11.69 12.56
N ASN A 190 4.17 -11.82 13.67
CA ASN A 190 4.51 -11.18 14.95
C ASN A 190 5.87 -11.65 15.46
N THR A 191 6.15 -12.96 15.36
CA THR A 191 7.41 -13.55 15.78
C THR A 191 8.57 -13.09 14.90
N LYS A 192 8.47 -13.24 13.57
CA LYS A 192 9.57 -12.94 12.65
C LYS A 192 9.86 -11.45 12.50
N ARG A 193 8.85 -10.59 12.68
CA ARG A 193 8.98 -9.13 12.55
C ARG A 193 9.13 -8.42 13.88
N ASN A 194 9.10 -9.16 15.00
CA ASN A 194 9.11 -8.63 16.36
C ASN A 194 8.04 -7.54 16.54
N ARG A 195 6.79 -7.90 16.22
CA ARG A 195 5.60 -7.05 16.29
C ARG A 195 4.51 -7.75 17.11
N ASP A 196 3.47 -7.01 17.46
CA ASP A 196 2.31 -7.47 18.21
C ASP A 196 1.01 -7.08 17.48
N TYR A 197 0.97 -7.34 16.17
CA TYR A 197 -0.17 -7.01 15.34
C TYR A 197 -1.42 -7.81 15.73
N SER A 198 -2.57 -7.13 15.64
CA SER A 198 -3.89 -7.72 15.69
C SER A 198 -4.75 -7.20 14.54
N VAL A 199 -5.67 -8.03 14.03
CA VAL A 199 -6.55 -7.68 12.91
C VAL A 199 -7.70 -6.78 13.38
N ILE A 200 -7.88 -5.66 12.71
CA ILE A 200 -8.96 -4.68 12.96
C ILE A 200 -9.92 -4.50 11.77
N TYR A 201 -9.49 -4.91 10.56
CA TYR A 201 -10.28 -4.87 9.33
C TYR A 201 -9.98 -6.08 8.44
N ARG A 202 -10.99 -6.51 7.69
CA ARG A 202 -10.86 -7.50 6.63
C ARG A 202 -11.50 -6.96 5.35
N ILE A 203 -10.68 -6.70 4.34
CA ILE A 203 -11.12 -6.28 3.02
C ILE A 203 -11.04 -7.49 2.11
N MET A 204 -12.18 -8.09 1.78
CA MET A 204 -12.22 -9.25 0.89
C MET A 204 -11.86 -8.81 -0.52
N VAL A 205 -10.94 -9.53 -1.16
CA VAL A 205 -10.48 -9.28 -2.52
C VAL A 205 -11.42 -10.06 -3.46
N ASN A 206 -12.52 -9.46 -3.90
CA ASN A 206 -13.45 -10.13 -4.81
C ASN A 206 -13.00 -9.91 -6.27
N ALA A 207 -12.87 -11.01 -7.03
CA ALA A 207 -12.52 -11.02 -8.45
C ALA A 207 -13.76 -10.98 -9.36
#